data_AF-A0A7L1I3F2-F1
#
_entry.id   AF-A0A7L1I3F2-F1
#
_cell.length_a   1.000
_cell.length_b   1.000
_cell.length_c   1.000
_cell.angle_alpha   90.00
_cell.angle_beta   90.00
_cell.angle_gamma   90.00
#
_symmetry.space_group_name_H-M   'P 1'
#
loop_
_entity.id
_entity.type
_entity.pdbx_description
1 polymer ?
#
loop_
_entity_poly.entity_id
_entity_poly.type
_entity_poly.pdbx_seq_one_letter_code
_entity_poly.pdbx_strand_id
1 'polypeptide(L)'
;VCCVLGAQARQLILQNGLTLSDLDRHPELDVAIDGADEVDTDLNLIKGGGGCLTQEKIVAGYAKCFIVIADYRKKSKSLGEQWKKGIPIEVIPMAYVPVTRALTKNFGGAAELRMAVSKAGPVVTDNGNFILDWKFDRVHEWSEVNTAIKMIPGVVETGLFINMAEVVYFGMEDGSVSVQEKQPR
;
A
#
# COMPACT_ATOMS: atom_id res chain seq x y z
N VAL A 1 22.13 -2.27 6.36
CA VAL A 1 21.58 -3.44 5.63
C VAL A 1 20.23 -3.06 5.06
N CYS A 2 19.82 -3.66 3.94
CA CYS A 2 18.54 -3.37 3.30
C CYS A 2 17.62 -4.59 3.41
N CYS A 3 16.47 -4.42 4.07
CA CYS A 3 15.41 -5.42 4.13
C CYS A 3 14.44 -5.23 2.95
N VAL A 4 13.93 -6.33 2.42
CA VAL A 4 13.33 -6.39 1.08
C VAL A 4 11.82 -6.18 1.08
N LEU A 5 11.31 -5.52 0.04
CA LEU A 5 9.90 -5.23 -0.23
C LEU A 5 9.32 -6.01 -1.43
N GLY A 6 9.64 -7.31 -1.53
CA GLY A 6 9.29 -8.14 -2.70
C GLY A 6 10.39 -8.26 -3.75
N ALA A 7 10.09 -8.99 -4.82
CA ALA A 7 11.10 -9.45 -5.78
C ALA A 7 11.86 -8.31 -6.49
N GLN A 8 11.17 -7.22 -6.85
CA GLN A 8 11.78 -6.09 -7.55
C GLN A 8 12.81 -5.35 -6.66
N ALA A 9 12.45 -5.04 -5.41
CA ALA A 9 13.33 -4.36 -4.47
C ALA A 9 14.61 -5.18 -4.20
N ARG A 10 14.47 -6.50 -4.07
CA ARG A 10 15.61 -7.43 -3.91
C ARG A 10 16.62 -7.24 -5.04
N GLN A 11 16.14 -7.22 -6.28
CA GLN A 11 16.98 -7.12 -7.45
C GLN A 11 17.70 -5.77 -7.51
N LEU A 12 17.02 -4.68 -7.18
CA LEU A 12 17.60 -3.33 -7.15
C LEU A 12 18.69 -3.19 -6.07
N ILE A 13 18.47 -3.74 -4.87
CA ILE A 13 19.47 -3.75 -3.79
C ILE A 13 20.77 -4.42 -4.27
N LEU A 14 20.66 -5.61 -4.87
CA LEU A 14 21.82 -6.36 -5.36
C LEU A 14 22.54 -5.65 -6.52
N GLN A 15 21.79 -5.12 -7.48
CA GLN A 15 22.35 -4.41 -8.64
C GLN A 15 23.13 -3.16 -8.25
N ASN A 16 22.78 -2.51 -7.13
CA ASN A 16 23.46 -1.34 -6.62
C ASN A 16 24.54 -1.66 -5.57
N GLY A 17 24.87 -2.94 -5.37
CA GLY A 17 25.93 -3.37 -4.43
C GLY A 17 25.60 -3.15 -2.96
N LEU A 18 24.31 -3.00 -2.61
CA LEU A 18 23.87 -2.83 -1.23
C LEU A 18 23.76 -4.18 -0.50
N THR A 19 24.00 -4.18 0.81
CA THR A 19 23.94 -5.40 1.63
C THR A 19 22.49 -5.83 1.87
N LEU A 20 22.10 -6.94 1.23
CA LEU A 20 20.79 -7.58 1.39
C LEU A 20 20.66 -8.27 2.75
N SER A 21 19.51 -8.09 3.42
CA SER A 21 19.11 -8.85 4.61
C SER A 21 17.59 -9.05 4.66
N ASP A 22 17.08 -9.60 5.75
CA ASP A 22 15.67 -9.90 5.99
C ASP A 22 15.25 -9.55 7.42
N LEU A 23 13.94 -9.62 7.69
CA LEU A 23 13.37 -9.34 9.01
C LEU A 23 13.66 -10.45 10.03
N ASP A 24 13.98 -11.67 9.59
CA ASP A 24 14.38 -12.75 10.51
C ASP A 24 15.71 -12.41 11.20
N ARG A 25 16.61 -11.71 10.49
CA ARG A 25 17.90 -11.24 11.01
C ARG A 25 17.84 -9.85 11.61
N HIS A 26 16.97 -8.97 11.09
CA HIS A 26 16.79 -7.60 11.55
C HIS A 26 15.30 -7.28 11.74
N PRO A 27 14.69 -7.72 12.85
CA PRO A 27 13.27 -7.58 13.09
C PRO A 27 12.83 -6.13 13.38
N GLU A 28 13.79 -5.24 13.67
CA GLU A 28 13.56 -3.81 13.88
C GLU A 28 14.40 -3.02 12.89
N LEU A 29 13.77 -2.07 12.21
CA LEU A 29 14.41 -1.23 11.19
C LEU A 29 14.46 0.23 11.67
N ASP A 30 15.55 0.93 11.36
CA ASP A 30 15.65 2.35 11.71
C ASP A 30 14.78 3.22 10.79
N VAL A 31 14.72 2.89 9.51
CA VAL A 31 13.95 3.63 8.50
C VAL A 31 13.45 2.70 7.41
N ALA A 32 12.21 2.94 6.96
CA ALA A 32 11.67 2.41 5.71
C ALA A 32 11.46 3.57 4.74
N ILE A 33 11.83 3.38 3.48
CA ILE A 33 11.62 4.35 2.40
C ILE A 33 10.85 3.63 1.28
N ASP A 34 9.70 4.18 0.89
CA ASP A 34 8.86 3.57 -0.14
C ASP A 34 8.06 4.63 -0.92
N GLY A 35 7.41 4.23 -2.00
CA GLY A 35 6.49 5.05 -2.76
C GLY A 35 5.03 4.93 -2.29
N ALA A 36 4.16 5.74 -2.89
CA ALA A 36 2.71 5.66 -2.72
C ALA A 36 1.98 5.79 -4.06
N ASP A 37 0.80 5.18 -4.14
CA ASP A 37 -0.11 5.37 -5.27
C ASP A 37 -0.89 6.68 -5.15
N GLU A 38 -1.19 7.09 -3.91
CA GLU A 38 -1.82 8.38 -3.54
C GLU A 38 -1.58 8.68 -2.05
N VAL A 39 -1.54 9.98 -1.70
CA VAL A 39 -1.34 10.50 -0.35
C VAL A 39 -2.35 11.61 -0.09
N ASP A 40 -3.08 11.55 1.03
CA ASP A 40 -4.00 12.61 1.46
C ASP A 40 -3.34 13.64 2.40
N THR A 41 -4.12 14.64 2.82
CA THR A 41 -3.63 15.71 3.70
C THR A 41 -3.23 15.27 5.10
N ASP A 42 -3.73 14.12 5.57
CA ASP A 42 -3.43 13.54 6.88
C ASP A 42 -2.31 12.49 6.82
N LEU A 43 -1.60 12.41 5.68
CA LEU A 43 -0.56 11.42 5.38
C LEU A 43 -1.07 9.97 5.39
N ASN A 44 -2.35 9.74 5.15
CA ASN A 44 -2.84 8.41 4.81
C ASN A 44 -2.47 8.11 3.36
N LEU A 45 -2.09 6.86 3.10
CA LEU A 45 -1.65 6.45 1.77
C LEU A 45 -2.56 5.36 1.20
N ILE A 46 -2.75 5.42 -0.12
CA ILE A 46 -3.04 4.22 -0.91
C ILE A 46 -1.71 3.68 -1.44
N LYS A 47 -1.48 2.39 -1.24
CA LYS A 47 -0.37 1.59 -1.77
C LYS A 47 -0.89 0.26 -2.32
N GLY A 48 -0.04 -0.49 -3.02
CA GLY A 48 -0.37 -1.80 -3.57
C GLY A 48 -0.70 -1.83 -5.06
N GLY A 49 -0.49 -0.74 -5.79
CA GLY A 49 -0.59 -0.69 -7.25
C GLY A 49 0.31 -1.73 -7.93
N GLY A 50 1.51 -1.97 -7.37
CA GLY A 50 2.45 -3.01 -7.82
C GLY A 50 2.11 -4.43 -7.34
N GLY A 51 1.20 -4.59 -6.37
CA GLY A 51 0.79 -5.88 -5.83
C GLY A 51 1.66 -6.45 -4.69
N CYS A 52 2.47 -5.60 -4.05
CA CYS A 52 3.37 -5.98 -2.95
C CYS A 52 2.92 -5.47 -1.56
N LEU A 53 1.68 -4.98 -1.44
CA LEU A 53 1.18 -4.20 -0.28
C LEU A 53 1.42 -4.85 1.09
N THR A 54 1.30 -6.18 1.20
CA THR A 54 1.49 -6.87 2.48
C THR A 54 2.94 -6.78 2.93
N GLN A 55 3.90 -7.04 2.04
CA GLN A 55 5.33 -6.97 2.38
C GLN A 55 5.77 -5.52 2.63
N GLU A 56 5.26 -4.59 1.82
CA GLU A 56 5.39 -3.13 2.05
C GLU A 56 4.93 -2.74 3.44
N LYS A 57 3.74 -3.18 3.86
CA LYS A 57 3.19 -2.81 5.16
C LYS A 57 3.93 -3.47 6.32
N ILE A 58 4.36 -4.72 6.16
CA ILE A 58 5.17 -5.42 7.16
C ILE A 58 6.47 -4.64 7.42
N VAL A 59 7.26 -4.36 6.39
CA VAL A 59 8.54 -3.64 6.54
C VAL A 59 8.33 -2.23 7.09
N ALA A 60 7.33 -1.49 6.59
CA ALA A 60 7.00 -0.17 7.13
C ALA A 60 6.57 -0.23 8.60
N GLY A 61 5.81 -1.26 9.01
CA GLY A 61 5.34 -1.43 10.38
C GLY A 61 6.42 -1.81 11.40
N TYR A 62 7.54 -2.37 10.95
CA TYR A 62 8.70 -2.67 11.79
C TYR A 62 9.81 -1.60 11.71
N ALA A 63 9.56 -0.48 11.04
CA ALA A 63 10.47 0.65 10.98
C ALA A 63 10.12 1.72 12.03
N LYS A 64 11.15 2.29 12.67
CA LYS A 64 10.99 3.42 13.61
C LYS A 64 10.50 4.69 12.90
N CYS A 65 10.85 4.87 11.64
CA CYS A 65 10.43 5.99 10.81
C CYS A 65 10.08 5.49 9.41
N PHE A 66 8.88 5.82 8.91
CA PHE A 66 8.46 5.51 7.56
C PHE A 66 8.39 6.79 6.71
N ILE A 67 9.25 6.85 5.69
CA ILE A 67 9.39 7.96 4.76
C ILE A 67 8.79 7.56 3.41
N VAL A 68 7.98 8.45 2.85
CA VAL A 68 7.39 8.23 1.53
C VAL A 68 8.01 9.19 0.52
N ILE A 69 8.34 8.69 -0.67
CA ILE A 69 8.82 9.49 -1.79
C ILE A 69 7.88 9.28 -2.97
N ALA A 70 7.30 10.36 -3.49
CA ALA A 70 6.37 10.33 -4.60
C ALA A 70 6.54 11.53 -5.53
N ASP A 71 5.89 11.51 -6.69
CA ASP A 71 5.76 12.70 -7.53
C ASP A 71 4.48 13.49 -7.21
N TYR A 72 4.42 14.75 -7.63
CA TYR A 72 3.31 15.66 -7.33
C TYR A 72 1.91 15.14 -7.71
N ARG A 73 1.79 14.21 -8.67
CA ARG A 73 0.50 13.62 -9.07
C ARG A 73 -0.08 12.70 -8.01
N LYS A 74 0.72 12.33 -7.00
CA LYS A 74 0.28 11.48 -5.88
C LYS A 74 -0.26 12.29 -4.70
N LYS A 75 -0.11 13.61 -4.73
CA LYS A 75 -0.54 14.52 -3.68
C LYS A 75 -2.01 14.90 -3.88
N SER A 76 -2.86 14.49 -2.94
CA SER A 76 -4.31 14.71 -2.98
C SER A 76 -4.80 15.37 -1.69
N LYS A 77 -5.99 15.98 -1.73
CA LYS A 77 -6.64 16.44 -0.49
C LYS A 77 -7.27 15.27 0.25
N SER A 78 -8.01 14.44 -0.49
CA SER A 78 -8.62 13.19 -0.02
C SER A 78 -8.17 12.01 -0.90
N LEU A 79 -8.07 10.82 -0.30
CA LEU A 79 -7.82 9.60 -1.06
C LEU A 79 -8.93 9.36 -2.11
N GLY A 80 -8.53 8.86 -3.28
CA GLY A 80 -9.38 8.60 -4.43
C GLY A 80 -9.47 9.76 -5.43
N GLU A 81 -8.78 10.89 -5.23
CA GLU A 81 -8.79 12.03 -6.15
C GLU A 81 -7.99 11.75 -7.42
N GLN A 82 -6.78 11.23 -7.28
CA GLN A 82 -5.81 10.93 -8.33
C GLN A 82 -5.73 9.43 -8.61
N TRP A 83 -5.92 8.58 -7.60
CA TRP A 83 -5.92 7.13 -7.77
C TRP A 83 -7.33 6.57 -7.92
N LYS A 84 -7.74 6.36 -9.18
CA LYS A 84 -9.09 5.85 -9.52
C LYS A 84 -9.20 4.34 -9.63
N LYS A 85 -8.09 3.60 -9.49
CA LYS A 85 -8.09 2.14 -9.65
C LYS A 85 -8.78 1.42 -8.49
N GLY A 86 -8.91 2.09 -7.34
CA GLY A 86 -9.47 1.53 -6.12
C GLY A 86 -8.39 1.11 -5.12
N ILE A 87 -8.77 0.91 -3.86
CA ILE A 87 -7.88 0.46 -2.80
C ILE A 87 -7.55 -1.02 -3.04
N PRO A 88 -6.27 -1.38 -3.20
CA PRO A 88 -5.86 -2.77 -3.30
C PRO A 88 -6.11 -3.50 -1.99
N ILE A 89 -6.67 -4.72 -2.03
CA ILE A 89 -6.92 -5.55 -0.85
C ILE A 89 -6.41 -6.95 -1.17
N GLU A 90 -5.39 -7.40 -0.45
CA GLU A 90 -4.85 -8.74 -0.62
C GLU A 90 -5.75 -9.75 0.11
N VAL A 91 -6.14 -10.81 -0.57
CA VAL A 91 -7.11 -11.80 -0.08
C VAL A 91 -6.67 -13.22 -0.36
N ILE A 92 -6.99 -14.13 0.55
CA ILE A 92 -6.82 -15.57 0.34
C ILE A 92 -7.63 -15.97 -0.91
N PRO A 93 -7.03 -16.72 -1.88
CA PRO A 93 -7.69 -17.00 -3.15
C PRO A 93 -9.07 -17.64 -3.02
N MET A 94 -9.30 -18.54 -2.06
CA MET A 94 -10.63 -19.16 -1.87
C MET A 94 -11.72 -18.17 -1.40
N ALA A 95 -11.31 -17.03 -0.83
CA ALA A 95 -12.20 -16.08 -0.18
C ALA A 95 -12.53 -14.86 -1.05
N TYR A 96 -11.99 -14.73 -2.26
CA TYR A 96 -12.17 -13.49 -3.04
C TYR A 96 -13.65 -13.15 -3.28
N VAL A 97 -14.50 -14.13 -3.63
CA VAL A 97 -15.94 -13.91 -3.84
C VAL A 97 -16.67 -13.44 -2.58
N PRO A 98 -16.61 -14.15 -1.42
CA PRO A 98 -17.28 -13.67 -0.22
C PRO A 98 -16.72 -12.33 0.28
N VAL A 99 -15.41 -12.08 0.16
CA VAL A 99 -14.80 -10.79 0.52
C VAL A 99 -15.33 -9.68 -0.39
N THR A 100 -15.37 -9.87 -1.72
CA THR A 100 -15.97 -8.91 -2.66
C THR A 100 -17.40 -8.54 -2.24
N ARG A 101 -18.23 -9.54 -1.91
CA ARG A 101 -19.62 -9.30 -1.48
C ARG A 101 -19.70 -8.55 -0.15
N ALA A 102 -18.83 -8.89 0.81
CA ALA A 102 -18.77 -8.21 2.10
C ALA A 102 -18.34 -6.75 1.95
N LEU A 103 -17.34 -6.46 1.12
CA LEU A 103 -16.89 -5.10 0.83
C LEU A 103 -18.01 -4.23 0.26
N THR A 104 -18.61 -4.67 -0.85
CA THR A 104 -19.72 -3.94 -1.48
C THR A 104 -20.92 -3.78 -0.56
N LYS A 105 -21.28 -4.82 0.22
CA LYS A 105 -22.43 -4.77 1.13
C LYS A 105 -22.21 -3.79 2.29
N ASN A 106 -21.02 -3.81 2.90
CA ASN A 106 -20.77 -3.07 4.14
C ASN A 106 -20.32 -1.63 3.88
N PHE A 107 -19.60 -1.38 2.79
CA PHE A 107 -18.95 -0.10 2.53
C PHE A 107 -19.40 0.59 1.23
N GLY A 108 -20.19 -0.08 0.38
CA GLY A 108 -20.58 0.44 -0.92
C GLY A 108 -19.50 0.26 -2.00
N GLY A 109 -19.64 0.98 -3.10
CA GLY A 109 -18.71 0.88 -4.24
C GLY A 109 -18.67 -0.50 -4.92
N ALA A 110 -17.58 -0.76 -5.64
CA ALA A 110 -17.37 -1.99 -6.40
C ALA A 110 -15.97 -2.56 -6.14
N ALA A 111 -15.89 -3.85 -5.82
CA ALA A 111 -14.61 -4.57 -5.67
C ALA A 111 -14.42 -5.53 -6.84
N GLU A 112 -13.34 -5.37 -7.59
CA GLU A 112 -13.01 -6.16 -8.77
C GLU A 112 -11.77 -7.03 -8.53
N LEU A 113 -11.80 -8.28 -8.99
CA LEU A 113 -10.60 -9.12 -8.96
C LEU A 113 -9.58 -8.60 -9.96
N ARG A 114 -8.36 -8.29 -9.49
CA ARG A 114 -7.30 -7.77 -10.34
C ARG A 114 -6.80 -8.85 -11.31
N MET A 115 -7.03 -8.63 -12.60
CA MET A 115 -6.57 -9.53 -13.66
C MET A 115 -5.14 -9.22 -14.07
N ALA A 116 -4.34 -10.26 -14.30
CA ALA A 116 -2.98 -10.09 -14.76
C ALA A 116 -2.93 -9.71 -16.24
N VAL A 117 -1.95 -8.89 -16.63
CA VAL A 117 -1.74 -8.49 -18.04
C VAL A 117 -0.78 -9.45 -18.75
N SER A 118 0.31 -9.85 -18.07
CA SER A 118 1.37 -10.69 -18.65
C SER A 118 1.18 -12.20 -18.39
N LYS A 119 0.02 -12.61 -17.86
CA LYS A 119 -0.40 -14.02 -17.75
C LYS A 119 -1.93 -14.12 -17.78
N ALA A 120 -2.44 -15.29 -18.10
CA ALA A 120 -3.87 -15.58 -17.95
C ALA A 120 -4.26 -15.67 -16.46
N GLY A 121 -5.48 -15.23 -16.16
CA GLY A 121 -6.06 -15.31 -14.82
C GLY A 121 -5.71 -14.12 -13.91
N PRO A 122 -6.02 -14.22 -12.60
CA PRO A 122 -5.80 -13.15 -11.64
C PRO A 122 -4.32 -12.91 -11.35
N VAL A 123 -4.00 -11.69 -10.90
CA VAL A 123 -2.73 -11.39 -10.25
C VAL A 123 -2.58 -12.30 -9.04
N VAL A 124 -1.38 -12.87 -8.90
CA VAL A 124 -0.97 -13.65 -7.73
C VAL A 124 0.18 -12.89 -7.10
N THR A 125 0.06 -12.51 -5.83
CA THR A 125 1.09 -11.77 -5.10
C THR A 125 2.30 -12.66 -4.79
N ASP A 126 3.40 -12.05 -4.34
CA ASP A 126 4.58 -12.78 -3.84
C ASP A 126 4.22 -13.72 -2.66
N ASN A 127 3.09 -13.48 -1.98
CA ASN A 127 2.58 -14.33 -0.89
C ASN A 127 1.57 -15.39 -1.38
N GLY A 128 1.34 -15.53 -2.69
CA GLY A 128 0.41 -16.52 -3.26
C GLY A 128 -1.07 -16.12 -3.20
N ASN A 129 -1.38 -14.86 -2.89
CA ASN A 129 -2.75 -14.38 -2.70
C ASN A 129 -3.29 -13.66 -3.94
N PHE A 130 -4.60 -13.39 -3.95
CA PHE A 130 -5.23 -12.52 -4.95
C PHE A 130 -5.32 -11.08 -4.46
N ILE A 131 -5.58 -10.16 -5.38
CA ILE A 131 -5.87 -8.76 -5.08
C ILE A 131 -7.26 -8.41 -5.58
N LEU A 132 -8.05 -7.81 -4.69
CA LEU A 132 -9.26 -7.07 -5.06
C LEU A 132 -8.93 -5.58 -5.12
N ASP A 133 -9.36 -4.91 -6.17
CA ASP A 133 -9.32 -3.45 -6.28
C ASP A 133 -10.69 -2.90 -5.89
N TRP A 134 -10.81 -2.31 -4.70
CA TRP A 134 -12.06 -1.75 -4.20
C TRP A 134 -12.20 -0.27 -4.55
N LYS A 135 -13.04 0.02 -5.54
CA LYS A 135 -13.44 1.37 -5.94
C LYS A 135 -14.58 1.82 -5.04
N PHE A 136 -14.26 2.66 -4.05
CA PHE A 136 -15.23 3.27 -3.15
C PHE A 136 -15.98 4.43 -3.82
N ASP A 137 -17.18 4.75 -3.32
CA ASP A 137 -18.10 5.74 -3.89
C ASP A 137 -18.23 7.03 -3.06
N ARG A 138 -17.61 7.07 -1.88
CA ARG A 138 -17.62 8.23 -0.97
C ARG A 138 -16.34 8.31 -0.15
N VAL A 139 -16.09 9.47 0.45
CA VAL A 139 -15.02 9.61 1.46
C VAL A 139 -15.42 8.85 2.72
N HIS A 140 -14.45 8.20 3.35
CA HIS A 140 -14.65 7.39 4.55
C HIS A 140 -13.71 7.84 5.68
N GLU A 141 -14.06 7.47 6.91
CA GLU A 141 -13.12 7.45 8.03
C GLU A 141 -12.10 6.32 7.81
N TRP A 142 -10.94 6.64 7.23
CA TRP A 142 -9.99 5.65 6.71
C TRP A 142 -9.46 4.69 7.78
N SER A 143 -9.27 5.17 9.01
CA SER A 143 -8.84 4.33 10.13
C SER A 143 -9.88 3.25 10.48
N GLU A 144 -11.15 3.63 10.52
CA GLU A 144 -12.25 2.72 10.84
C GLU A 144 -12.47 1.70 9.71
N VAL A 145 -12.53 2.19 8.47
CA VAL A 145 -12.70 1.32 7.29
C VAL A 145 -11.52 0.38 7.11
N ASN A 146 -10.28 0.84 7.30
CA ASN A 146 -9.11 -0.03 7.25
C ASN A 146 -9.23 -1.19 8.25
N THR A 147 -9.57 -0.88 9.51
CA THR A 147 -9.75 -1.87 10.56
C THR A 147 -10.88 -2.84 10.23
N ALA A 148 -12.04 -2.31 9.82
CA ALA A 148 -13.21 -3.12 9.52
C ALA A 148 -12.97 -4.06 8.32
N ILE A 149 -12.30 -3.59 7.27
CA ILE A 149 -11.92 -4.43 6.13
C ILE A 149 -10.91 -5.50 6.55
N LYS A 150 -9.87 -5.13 7.32
CA LYS A 150 -8.85 -6.07 7.82
C LYS A 150 -9.45 -7.21 8.64
N MET A 151 -10.58 -6.97 9.31
CA MET A 151 -11.30 -7.94 10.12
C MET A 151 -12.22 -8.88 9.33
N ILE A 152 -12.39 -8.70 8.02
CA ILE A 152 -13.16 -9.62 7.18
C ILE A 152 -12.39 -10.94 7.01
N PRO A 153 -12.96 -12.12 7.32
CA PRO A 153 -12.30 -13.39 7.09
C PRO A 153 -11.88 -13.59 5.64
N GLY A 154 -10.60 -13.86 5.42
CA GLY A 154 -10.00 -14.00 4.09
C GLY A 154 -9.26 -12.77 3.60
N VAL A 155 -9.41 -11.61 4.25
CA VAL A 155 -8.54 -10.44 4.00
C VAL A 155 -7.18 -10.67 4.67
N VAL A 156 -6.13 -10.59 3.86
CA VAL A 156 -4.73 -10.66 4.32
C VAL A 156 -4.30 -9.28 4.78
N GLU A 157 -4.40 -8.27 3.91
CA GLU A 157 -4.02 -6.89 4.21
C GLU A 157 -4.68 -5.90 3.23
N THR A 158 -4.73 -4.63 3.60
CA THR A 158 -5.28 -3.53 2.80
C THR A 158 -4.16 -2.64 2.22
N GLY A 159 -4.43 -1.96 1.13
CA GLY A 159 -3.57 -0.91 0.58
C GLY A 159 -3.64 0.40 1.35
N LEU A 160 -4.37 0.46 2.46
CA LEU A 160 -4.50 1.66 3.31
C LEU A 160 -3.38 1.69 4.35
N PHE A 161 -2.46 2.64 4.22
CA PHE A 161 -1.38 2.86 5.19
C PHE A 161 -1.77 4.06 6.04
N ILE A 162 -2.47 3.79 7.15
CA ILE A 162 -3.10 4.80 8.00
C ILE A 162 -2.19 5.10 9.19
N ASN A 163 -1.90 6.39 9.43
CA ASN A 163 -1.06 6.84 10.55
C ASN A 163 0.34 6.17 10.61
N MET A 164 0.86 5.72 9.46
CA MET A 164 2.17 5.05 9.36
C MET A 164 3.29 5.99 8.89
N ALA A 165 3.02 6.83 7.89
CA ALA A 165 4.03 7.74 7.36
C ALA A 165 4.32 8.88 8.35
N GLU A 166 5.60 9.19 8.51
CA GLU A 166 6.07 10.31 9.34
C GLU A 166 6.36 11.55 8.48
N VAL A 167 6.87 11.34 7.26
CA VAL A 167 7.13 12.41 6.28
C VAL A 167 6.95 11.89 4.85
N VAL A 168 6.42 12.76 3.99
CA VAL A 168 6.23 12.50 2.57
C VAL A 168 6.91 13.61 1.75
N TYR A 169 7.77 13.21 0.82
CA TYR A 169 8.43 14.09 -0.13
C TYR A 169 7.79 13.95 -1.51
N PHE A 170 7.37 15.07 -2.10
CA PHE A 170 6.83 15.15 -3.45
C PHE A 170 7.79 15.87 -4.38
N GLY A 171 8.27 15.19 -5.41
CA GLY A 171 8.96 15.80 -6.54
C GLY A 171 7.96 16.58 -7.40
N MET A 172 8.16 17.90 -7.51
CA MET A 172 7.31 18.81 -8.28
C MET A 172 7.75 18.91 -9.73
N GLU A 173 6.86 19.35 -10.62
CA GLU A 173 7.13 19.47 -12.05
C GLU A 173 8.24 20.49 -12.38
N ASP A 174 8.41 21.51 -11.54
CA ASP A 174 9.45 22.52 -11.65
C ASP A 174 10.82 22.09 -11.04
N GLY A 175 10.92 20.84 -10.59
CA GLY A 175 12.11 20.29 -9.95
C GLY A 175 12.25 20.64 -8.46
N SER A 176 11.32 21.41 -7.89
CA SER A 176 11.27 21.64 -6.44
C SER A 176 10.76 20.40 -5.69
N VAL A 177 10.90 20.41 -4.36
CA VAL A 177 10.40 19.34 -3.50
C VAL A 177 9.42 19.94 -2.49
N SER A 178 8.18 19.44 -2.48
CA SER A 178 7.21 19.73 -1.43
C SER A 178 7.29 18.67 -0.36
N VAL A 179 7.36 19.08 0.90
CA VAL A 179 7.41 18.18 2.06
C VAL A 179 6.11 18.30 2.84
N GLN A 180 5.56 17.16 3.27
CA GLN A 180 4.49 17.09 4.25
C GLN A 180 4.94 16.22 5.42
N GLU A 181 4.89 16.75 6.63
CA GLU A 181 5.32 16.08 7.86
C GLU A 181 4.12 15.86 8.77
N LYS A 182 4.16 14.77 9.52
CA LYS A 182 3.14 14.45 10.50
C LYS A 182 3.20 15.49 11.62
N GLN A 183 2.07 16.13 11.88
CA GLN A 183 2.00 17.11 12.96
C GLN A 183 2.21 16.40 14.30
N PRO A 184 3.04 16.94 15.21
CA PRO A 184 3.16 16.40 16.56
C PRO A 184 1.79 16.49 17.25
N ARG A 185 1.35 15.37 17.83
CA ARG A 185 0.10 15.31 18.62
C ARG A 185 0.26 16.03 19.96
#